data_AF-A0A2D0H857-F1
#
_entry.id   AF-A0A2D0H857-F1
#
_cell.length_a   1.000
_cell.length_b   1.000
_cell.length_c   1.000
_cell.angle_alpha   90.00
_cell.angle_beta   90.00
_cell.angle_gamma   90.00
#
_symmetry.space_group_name_H-M   'P 1'
#
loop_
_entity.id
_entity.type
_entity.pdbx_description
1 polymer ?
#
loop_
_entity_poly.entity_id
_entity_poly.type
_entity_poly.pdbx_seq_one_letter_code
_entity_poly.pdbx_strand_id
1 'polypeptide(L)'
;MEQMNLISPEIMAKISNGNSTKLPDNTLKMLQILASLNTPKELLASLLEIAEFSLHHVRYLAGPLVIHRSPWSDTIPQWLKFACIQDRLELIFTEYEQDQVGVSSTATEVLTYMMPATYEAPLHRDYADLYLWVGNEVLTKYNKLPKGCKSFYEFLGDGDTSNASNNRNHSF
;
A
#
# COMPACT_ATOMS: atom_id res chain seq x y z
N MET A 1 -19.87 4.69 56.18
CA MET A 1 -18.88 5.55 55.52
C MET A 1 -19.16 5.48 54.04
N GLU A 2 -19.86 6.46 53.49
CA GLU A 2 -20.06 6.58 52.04
C GLU A 2 -18.77 7.10 51.41
N GLN A 3 -18.20 6.35 50.47
CA GLN A 3 -17.09 6.83 49.65
C GLN A 3 -17.63 7.95 48.75
N MET A 4 -17.20 9.18 49.02
CA MET A 4 -17.40 10.29 48.10
C MET A 4 -16.56 10.04 46.84
N ASN A 5 -17.22 9.56 45.78
CA ASN A 5 -16.61 9.59 44.45
C ASN A 5 -16.50 11.06 44.02
N LEU A 6 -15.25 11.55 43.95
CA LEU A 6 -14.87 12.93 43.61
C LEU A 6 -15.19 13.31 42.16
N ILE A 7 -15.67 12.37 41.35
CA ILE A 7 -15.93 12.56 39.93
C ILE A 7 -17.34 12.05 39.66
N SER A 8 -18.20 12.93 39.16
CA SER A 8 -19.58 12.59 38.80
C SER A 8 -19.61 11.64 37.59
N PRO A 9 -20.62 10.74 37.50
CA PRO A 9 -20.73 9.77 36.40
C PRO A 9 -20.78 10.43 35.01
N GLU A 10 -21.33 11.65 34.92
CA GLU A 10 -21.35 12.45 33.70
C GLU A 10 -19.95 12.92 33.27
N ILE A 11 -19.06 13.23 34.22
CA ILE A 11 -17.67 13.59 33.91
C ILE A 11 -16.90 12.35 33.45
N MET A 12 -17.11 11.18 34.07
CA MET A 12 -16.56 9.91 33.59
C MET A 12 -17.07 9.56 32.18
N ALA A 13 -18.34 9.79 31.89
CA ALA A 13 -18.91 9.59 30.56
C ALA A 13 -18.36 10.58 29.52
N LYS A 14 -18.10 11.85 29.89
CA LYS A 14 -17.45 12.84 29.01
C LYS A 14 -15.97 12.58 28.79
N ILE A 15 -15.25 12.07 29.79
CA ILE A 15 -13.86 11.61 29.64
C ILE A 15 -13.82 10.39 28.72
N SER A 16 -14.78 9.47 28.86
CA SER A 16 -14.91 8.28 28.00
C SER A 16 -15.33 8.61 26.56
N ASN A 17 -16.11 9.68 26.35
CA ASN A 17 -16.64 10.07 25.03
C ASN A 17 -15.83 11.20 24.35
N GLY A 18 -14.77 11.71 24.98
CA GLY A 18 -14.04 12.91 24.55
C GLY A 18 -12.88 12.69 23.59
N ASN A 19 -12.41 11.46 23.38
CA ASN A 19 -11.24 11.21 22.56
C ASN A 19 -11.57 10.25 21.43
N SER A 20 -11.98 10.78 20.27
CA SER A 20 -11.63 10.11 19.02
C SER A 20 -10.11 10.25 18.89
N THR A 21 -9.37 9.25 19.37
CA THR A 21 -7.90 9.21 19.46
C THR A 21 -7.23 9.03 18.10
N LYS A 22 -7.83 9.53 17.01
CA LYS A 22 -7.24 9.42 15.68
C LYS A 22 -6.30 10.59 15.45
N LEU A 23 -5.11 10.30 14.94
CA LEU A 23 -4.13 11.33 14.62
C LEU A 23 -4.71 12.39 13.68
N PRO A 24 -4.35 13.67 13.85
CA PRO A 24 -4.79 14.71 12.95
C PRO A 24 -4.18 14.53 11.55
N ASP A 25 -4.96 14.85 10.51
CA ASP A 25 -4.59 14.71 9.09
C ASP A 25 -3.23 15.30 8.74
N ASN A 26 -2.84 16.40 9.39
CA ASN A 26 -1.55 17.05 9.16
C ASN A 26 -0.37 16.15 9.57
N THR A 27 -0.53 15.38 10.67
CA THR A 27 0.50 14.43 11.12
C THR A 27 0.60 13.25 10.16
N LEU A 28 -0.53 12.73 9.68
CA LEU A 28 -0.54 11.66 8.68
C LEU A 28 0.14 12.13 7.38
N LYS A 29 -0.20 13.33 6.88
CA LYS A 29 0.47 13.93 5.72
C LYS A 29 1.96 14.14 5.94
N MET A 30 2.38 14.59 7.12
CA MET A 30 3.80 14.72 7.45
C MET A 30 4.52 13.37 7.35
N LEU A 31 3.92 12.30 7.87
CA LEU A 31 4.49 10.95 7.77
C LEU A 31 4.54 10.45 6.32
N GLN A 32 3.52 10.73 5.50
CA GLN A 32 3.53 10.42 4.06
C GLN A 32 4.66 11.17 3.33
N ILE A 33 4.86 12.46 3.65
CA ILE A 33 5.95 13.26 3.09
C ILE A 33 7.30 12.65 3.50
N LEU A 34 7.50 12.32 4.77
CA LEU A 34 8.73 11.66 5.22
C LEU A 34 8.98 10.34 4.46
N ALA A 35 7.95 9.52 4.26
CA ALA A 35 8.08 8.30 3.45
C ALA A 35 8.51 8.58 2.00
N SER A 36 8.01 9.67 1.40
CA SER A 36 8.43 10.08 0.05
C SER A 36 9.86 10.61 -0.06
N LEU A 37 10.46 11.03 1.05
CA LEU A 37 11.85 11.48 1.13
C LEU A 37 12.84 10.33 1.37
N ASN A 38 12.43 9.08 1.12
CA ASN A 38 13.24 7.89 1.34
C ASN A 38 13.73 7.74 2.81
N THR A 39 12.87 8.11 3.75
CA THR A 39 13.14 7.94 5.19
C THR A 39 13.28 6.44 5.51
N PRO A 40 14.27 6.03 6.33
CA PRO A 40 14.39 4.64 6.77
C PRO A 40 13.08 4.13 7.39
N LYS A 41 12.63 2.95 6.97
CA LYS A 41 11.36 2.36 7.44
C LYS A 41 11.37 2.11 8.95
N GLU A 42 12.54 1.90 9.54
CA GLU A 42 12.73 1.73 10.98
C GLU A 42 12.37 3.02 11.72
N LEU A 43 12.77 4.18 11.19
CA LEU A 43 12.41 5.48 11.77
C LEU A 43 10.90 5.73 11.64
N LEU A 44 10.31 5.44 10.48
CA LEU A 44 8.87 5.55 10.30
C LEU A 44 8.10 4.63 11.26
N ALA A 45 8.56 3.39 11.44
CA ALA A 45 7.95 2.44 12.37
C ALA A 45 8.06 2.92 13.83
N SER A 46 9.18 3.50 14.24
CA SER A 46 9.31 4.13 15.56
C SER A 46 8.36 5.32 15.72
N LEU A 47 8.15 6.13 14.68
CA LEU A 47 7.17 7.22 14.72
C LEU A 47 5.75 6.69 14.87
N LEU A 48 5.39 5.58 14.20
CA LEU A 48 4.10 4.92 14.38
C LEU A 48 3.92 4.37 15.80
N GLU A 49 4.98 3.80 16.38
CA GLU A 49 4.97 3.30 17.76
C GLU A 49 4.76 4.45 18.76
N ILE A 50 5.45 5.58 18.58
CA ILE A 50 5.25 6.80 19.40
C ILE A 50 3.82 7.35 19.23
N ALA A 51 3.25 7.22 18.04
CA ALA A 51 1.90 7.65 17.71
C ALA A 51 0.81 6.64 18.12
N GLU A 52 1.16 5.62 18.92
CA GLU A 52 0.25 4.62 19.47
C GLU A 52 -0.52 3.79 18.41
N PHE A 53 0.07 3.59 17.22
CA PHE A 53 -0.45 2.61 16.27
C PHE A 53 -0.34 1.19 16.84
N SER A 54 -1.19 0.29 16.35
CA SER A 54 -1.14 -1.12 16.73
C SER A 54 0.24 -1.73 16.47
N LEU A 55 0.66 -2.66 17.34
CA LEU A 55 1.91 -3.41 17.18
C LEU A 55 1.99 -4.12 15.80
N HIS A 56 0.84 -4.52 15.26
CA HIS A 56 0.76 -5.15 13.96
C HIS A 56 1.13 -4.19 12.82
N HIS A 57 0.64 -2.94 12.85
CA HIS A 57 1.03 -1.91 11.89
C HIS A 57 2.53 -1.60 11.95
N VAL A 58 3.07 -1.44 13.16
CA VAL A 58 4.51 -1.19 13.38
C VAL A 58 5.35 -2.34 12.80
N ARG A 59 4.96 -3.59 13.10
CA ARG A 59 5.66 -4.78 12.59
C ARG A 59 5.53 -4.94 11.08
N TYR A 60 4.37 -4.64 10.51
CA TYR A 60 4.16 -4.71 9.06
C TYR A 60 5.04 -3.71 8.33
N LEU A 61 5.17 -2.47 8.83
CA LEU A 61 6.05 -1.47 8.22
C LEU A 61 7.54 -1.84 8.37
N ALA A 62 7.97 -2.20 9.58
CA ALA A 62 9.37 -2.54 9.86
C ALA A 62 9.81 -3.87 9.21
N GLY A 63 8.88 -4.80 9.03
CA GLY A 63 9.13 -6.14 8.50
C GLY A 63 9.82 -6.13 7.13
N PRO A 64 10.58 -7.17 6.79
CA PRO A 64 11.18 -7.29 5.46
C PRO A 64 10.09 -7.34 4.37
N LEU A 65 10.46 -6.94 3.15
CA LEU A 65 9.63 -7.21 1.97
C LEU A 65 9.70 -8.71 1.66
N VAL A 66 8.54 -9.32 1.40
CA VAL A 66 8.49 -10.71 0.94
C VAL A 66 8.80 -10.71 -0.56
N ILE A 67 9.94 -11.30 -0.92
CA ILE A 67 10.43 -11.35 -2.30
C ILE A 67 10.56 -12.81 -2.72
N HIS A 68 10.13 -13.15 -3.94
CA HIS A 68 10.31 -14.48 -4.50
C HIS A 68 11.80 -14.81 -4.61
N ARG A 69 12.20 -15.94 -4.02
CA ARG A 69 13.60 -16.34 -3.88
C ARG A 69 14.12 -16.88 -5.22
N SER A 70 14.80 -16.03 -5.98
CA SER A 70 15.22 -16.33 -7.34
C SER A 70 16.56 -15.64 -7.67
N PRO A 71 17.36 -16.14 -8.63
CA PRO A 71 18.49 -15.37 -9.18
C PRO A 71 18.07 -14.00 -9.73
N TRP A 72 16.79 -13.84 -10.05
CA TRP A 72 16.22 -12.60 -10.57
C TRP A 72 15.78 -11.61 -9.47
N SER A 73 15.90 -11.93 -8.18
CA SER A 73 15.48 -11.00 -7.11
C SER A 73 16.23 -9.65 -7.16
N ASP A 74 17.45 -9.62 -7.70
CA ASP A 74 18.26 -8.41 -7.86
C ASP A 74 17.81 -7.52 -9.03
N THR A 75 16.95 -8.02 -9.93
CA THR A 75 16.40 -7.21 -11.03
C THR A 75 15.26 -6.31 -10.58
N ILE A 76 14.75 -6.49 -9.36
CA ILE A 76 13.70 -5.64 -8.80
C ILE A 76 14.23 -4.20 -8.67
N PRO A 77 13.61 -3.22 -9.36
CA PRO A 77 14.08 -1.84 -9.31
C PRO A 77 14.04 -1.28 -7.89
N GLN A 78 15.08 -0.53 -7.50
CA GLN A 78 15.17 0.04 -6.17
C GLN A 78 14.00 0.98 -5.84
N TRP A 79 13.51 1.74 -6.83
CA TRP A 79 12.35 2.60 -6.66
C TRP A 79 11.08 1.82 -6.28
N LEU A 80 10.92 0.59 -6.77
CA LEU A 80 9.76 -0.25 -6.48
C LEU A 80 9.78 -0.74 -5.04
N LYS A 81 10.98 -1.09 -4.52
CA LYS A 81 11.16 -1.42 -3.10
C LYS A 81 10.81 -0.24 -2.18
N PHE A 82 11.14 0.99 -2.59
CA PHE A 82 10.75 2.19 -1.85
C PHE A 82 9.24 2.47 -1.94
N ALA A 83 8.65 2.28 -3.13
CA ALA A 83 7.20 2.37 -3.33
C ALA A 83 6.42 1.40 -2.42
N CYS A 84 6.92 0.18 -2.19
CA CYS A 84 6.32 -0.73 -1.22
C CYS A 84 6.21 -0.11 0.19
N ILE A 85 7.24 0.59 0.65
CA ILE A 85 7.24 1.21 1.98
C ILE A 85 6.20 2.33 2.05
N GLN A 86 6.11 3.14 0.99
CA GLN A 86 5.11 4.22 0.89
C GLN A 86 3.68 3.66 0.90
N ASP A 87 3.41 2.64 0.08
CA ASP A 87 2.09 2.03 0.00
C ASP A 87 1.71 1.29 1.29
N ARG A 88 2.67 0.63 1.96
CA ARG A 88 2.43 0.01 3.28
C ARG A 88 1.99 1.06 4.29
N LEU A 89 2.62 2.23 4.29
CA LEU A 89 2.25 3.32 5.19
C LEU A 89 0.85 3.87 4.89
N GLU A 90 0.52 4.06 3.61
CA GLU A 90 -0.81 4.49 3.17
C GLU A 90 -1.90 3.48 3.57
N LEU A 91 -1.63 2.19 3.40
CA LEU A 91 -2.52 1.12 3.84
C LEU A 91 -2.70 1.13 5.35
N ILE A 92 -1.60 1.26 6.13
CA ILE A 92 -1.66 1.36 7.59
C ILE A 92 -2.54 2.53 8.05
N PHE A 93 -2.46 3.68 7.38
CA PHE A 93 -3.31 4.83 7.72
C PHE A 93 -4.78 4.56 7.42
N THR A 94 -5.07 3.92 6.28
CA THR A 94 -6.42 3.51 5.94
C THR A 94 -6.98 2.49 6.94
N GLU A 95 -6.18 1.47 7.29
CA GLU A 95 -6.55 0.45 8.28
C GLU A 95 -6.77 1.07 9.67
N TYR A 96 -5.90 1.99 10.09
CA TYR A 96 -6.03 2.72 11.34
C TYR A 96 -7.29 3.60 11.39
N GLU A 97 -7.63 4.28 10.31
CA GLU A 97 -8.87 5.05 10.21
C GLU A 97 -10.12 4.16 10.25
N GLN A 98 -10.00 2.90 9.86
CA GLN A 98 -11.10 1.92 9.83
C GLN A 98 -11.11 0.99 11.04
N ASP A 99 -10.19 1.17 11.99
CA ASP A 99 -9.99 0.28 13.15
C ASP A 99 -9.78 -1.20 12.74
N GLN A 100 -9.05 -1.40 11.65
CA GLN A 100 -8.68 -2.69 11.06
C GLN A 100 -7.16 -2.91 11.12
N VAL A 101 -6.73 -4.14 10.83
CA VAL A 101 -5.31 -4.53 10.76
C VAL A 101 -5.14 -5.70 9.78
N GLY A 102 -4.21 -5.58 8.86
CA GLY A 102 -3.68 -6.69 8.07
C GLY A 102 -4.70 -7.33 7.13
N VAL A 103 -5.56 -6.52 6.52
CA VAL A 103 -6.66 -6.99 5.69
C VAL A 103 -6.20 -7.37 4.28
N SER A 104 -5.15 -6.72 3.77
CA SER A 104 -4.66 -6.93 2.40
C SER A 104 -3.16 -6.65 2.26
N SER A 105 -2.56 -7.14 1.17
CA SER A 105 -1.22 -6.74 0.74
C SER A 105 -1.32 -5.65 -0.34
N THR A 106 -0.31 -4.80 -0.45
CA THR A 106 -0.34 -3.71 -1.44
C THR A 106 -0.04 -4.24 -2.85
N ALA A 107 -0.56 -3.56 -3.88
CA ALA A 107 -0.27 -3.90 -5.27
C ALA A 107 1.25 -3.83 -5.58
N THR A 108 1.97 -2.89 -4.95
CA THR A 108 3.44 -2.80 -5.05
C THR A 108 4.13 -4.03 -4.49
N GLU A 109 3.68 -4.60 -3.37
CA GLU A 109 4.23 -5.85 -2.82
C GLU A 109 3.96 -7.03 -3.74
N VAL A 110 2.74 -7.15 -4.27
CA VAL A 110 2.38 -8.22 -5.22
C VAL A 110 3.24 -8.14 -6.47
N LEU A 111 3.38 -6.95 -7.07
CA LEU A 111 4.24 -6.74 -8.23
C LEU A 111 5.71 -7.08 -7.92
N THR A 112 6.21 -6.64 -6.76
CA THR A 112 7.60 -6.89 -6.31
C THR A 112 7.88 -8.37 -6.15
N TYR A 113 6.92 -9.14 -5.61
CA TYR A 113 7.05 -10.57 -5.46
C TYR A 113 6.99 -11.28 -6.82
N MET A 114 6.04 -10.92 -7.67
CA MET A 114 5.77 -11.62 -8.93
C MET A 114 6.78 -11.31 -10.03
N MET A 115 7.38 -10.11 -10.07
CA MET A 115 8.36 -9.71 -11.09
C MET A 115 9.49 -10.73 -11.29
N PRO A 116 10.30 -11.09 -10.27
CA PRO A 116 11.33 -12.11 -10.43
C PRO A 116 10.75 -13.50 -10.74
N ALA A 117 9.55 -13.83 -10.28
CA ALA A 117 8.90 -15.10 -10.60
C ALA A 117 8.59 -15.22 -12.10
N THR A 118 8.17 -14.14 -12.75
CA THR A 118 7.93 -14.11 -14.21
C THR A 118 9.20 -14.34 -15.04
N TYR A 119 10.37 -13.96 -14.52
CA TYR A 119 11.65 -14.15 -15.21
C TYR A 119 12.19 -15.56 -15.03
N GLU A 120 11.80 -16.24 -13.96
CA GLU A 120 12.22 -17.60 -13.69
C GLU A 120 11.44 -18.62 -14.51
N ALA A 121 10.13 -18.46 -14.61
CA ALA A 121 9.27 -19.34 -15.39
C ALA A 121 7.98 -18.63 -15.85
N PRO A 122 7.33 -19.12 -16.92
CA PRO A 122 6.01 -18.66 -17.30
C PRO A 122 5.00 -18.83 -16.16
N LEU A 123 4.22 -17.79 -15.88
CA LEU A 123 3.12 -17.86 -14.92
C LEU A 123 1.92 -18.60 -15.51
N HIS A 124 1.15 -19.27 -14.65
CA HIS A 124 -0.19 -19.70 -15.02
C HIS A 124 -1.05 -18.47 -15.38
N ARG A 125 -2.03 -18.65 -16.27
CA ARG A 125 -2.85 -17.56 -16.82
C ARG A 125 -3.40 -16.61 -15.76
N ASP A 126 -4.00 -17.14 -14.71
CA ASP A 126 -4.60 -16.31 -13.65
C ASP A 126 -3.57 -15.42 -12.93
N TYR A 127 -2.34 -15.91 -12.76
CA TYR A 127 -1.25 -15.13 -12.17
C TYR A 127 -0.63 -14.16 -13.18
N ALA A 128 -0.63 -14.49 -14.47
CA ALA A 128 -0.23 -13.55 -15.51
C ALA A 128 -1.19 -12.36 -15.55
N ASP A 129 -2.51 -12.61 -15.52
CA ASP A 129 -3.53 -11.57 -15.49
C ASP A 129 -3.40 -10.69 -14.24
N LEU A 130 -3.17 -11.29 -13.07
CA LEU A 130 -2.89 -10.55 -11.83
C LEU A 130 -1.63 -9.69 -11.96
N TYR A 131 -0.52 -10.24 -12.48
CA TYR A 131 0.74 -9.52 -12.68
C TYR A 131 0.56 -8.30 -13.59
N LEU A 132 -0.17 -8.46 -14.69
CA LEU A 132 -0.45 -7.37 -15.63
C LEU A 132 -1.33 -6.29 -14.98
N TRP A 133 -2.36 -6.70 -14.23
CA TRP A 133 -3.23 -5.77 -13.53
C TRP A 133 -2.47 -4.97 -12.45
N VAL A 134 -1.75 -5.62 -11.55
CA VAL A 134 -0.95 -4.90 -10.53
C VAL A 134 0.17 -4.07 -11.17
N GLY A 135 0.76 -4.56 -12.26
CA GLY A 135 1.75 -3.83 -13.04
C GLY A 135 1.19 -2.51 -13.55
N ASN A 136 -0.02 -2.53 -14.13
CA ASN A 136 -0.71 -1.33 -14.57
C ASN A 136 -0.97 -0.34 -13.43
N GLU A 137 -1.56 -0.81 -12.33
CA GLU A 137 -1.89 0.03 -11.17
C GLU A 137 -0.65 0.74 -10.63
N VAL A 138 0.42 -0.02 -10.38
CA VAL A 138 1.65 0.50 -9.78
C VAL A 138 2.40 1.42 -10.74
N LEU A 139 2.58 1.03 -12.00
CA LEU A 139 3.31 1.85 -12.96
C LEU A 139 2.58 3.18 -13.25
N THR A 140 1.25 3.17 -13.26
CA THR A 140 0.42 4.37 -13.41
C THR A 140 0.54 5.26 -12.17
N LYS A 141 0.35 4.70 -10.96
CA LYS A 141 0.44 5.44 -9.68
C LYS A 141 1.79 6.16 -9.52
N TYR A 142 2.88 5.50 -9.89
CA TYR A 142 4.24 6.02 -9.71
C TYR A 142 4.82 6.71 -10.95
N ASN A 143 4.01 6.91 -12.00
CA ASN A 143 4.42 7.50 -13.27
C ASN A 143 5.70 6.86 -13.85
N LYS A 144 5.73 5.53 -13.85
CA LYS A 144 6.83 4.69 -14.36
C LYS A 144 6.52 4.05 -15.70
N LEU A 145 5.40 4.40 -16.32
CA LEU A 145 5.09 4.03 -17.68
C LEU A 145 6.06 4.70 -18.68
N PRO A 146 6.42 4.02 -19.78
CA PRO A 146 7.19 4.64 -20.85
C PRO A 146 6.48 5.84 -21.48
N LYS A 147 7.27 6.77 -22.04
CA LYS A 147 6.73 8.00 -22.65
C LYS A 147 5.76 7.65 -23.78
N GLY A 148 4.56 8.23 -23.71
CA GLY A 148 3.52 8.05 -24.72
C GLY A 148 2.57 6.88 -24.45
N CYS A 149 2.84 6.03 -23.46
CA CYS A 149 1.90 4.99 -23.01
C CYS A 149 1.02 5.53 -21.89
N LYS A 150 -0.30 5.32 -21.97
CA LYS A 150 -1.27 5.66 -20.92
C LYS A 150 -1.49 4.50 -19.96
N SER A 151 -1.22 3.27 -20.38
CA SER A 151 -1.39 2.06 -19.58
C SER A 151 -0.24 1.07 -19.81
N PHE A 152 -0.10 0.11 -18.90
CA PHE A 152 0.89 -0.96 -19.04
C PHE A 152 0.52 -1.92 -20.19
N TYR A 153 -0.78 -2.09 -20.47
CA TYR A 153 -1.26 -2.89 -21.58
C TYR A 153 -0.85 -2.30 -22.93
N GLU A 154 -0.97 -0.98 -23.10
CA GLU A 154 -0.49 -0.27 -24.29
C GLU A 154 1.00 -0.46 -24.52
N PHE A 155 1.79 -0.43 -23.44
CA PHE A 155 3.22 -0.71 -23.53
C PHE A 155 3.52 -2.13 -24.02
N LEU A 156 2.72 -3.11 -23.60
CA LEU A 156 2.88 -4.51 -24.02
C LEU A 156 2.33 -4.81 -25.42
N GLY A 157 1.68 -3.84 -26.07
CA GLY A 157 1.19 -3.95 -27.44
C GLY A 157 -0.32 -4.07 -27.59
N ASP A 158 -1.10 -3.90 -26.51
CA ASP A 158 -2.55 -3.71 -26.63
C ASP A 158 -2.81 -2.28 -27.12
N GLY A 159 -2.85 -2.09 -28.44
CA GLY A 159 -2.98 -0.77 -29.06
C GLY A 159 -4.18 0.02 -28.53
N ASP A 160 -4.07 1.36 -28.53
CA ASP A 160 -5.09 2.37 -28.16
C ASP A 160 -6.52 1.80 -28.23
N THR A 161 -7.05 1.36 -27.08
CA THR A 161 -8.38 0.73 -26.99
C THR A 161 -9.52 1.72 -27.29
N SER A 162 -9.20 3.00 -27.52
CA SER A 162 -10.15 4.01 -27.98
C SER A 162 -10.78 3.69 -29.35
N ASN A 163 -10.15 2.86 -30.19
CA ASN A 163 -10.71 2.44 -31.48
C ASN A 163 -11.39 1.05 -31.45
N ALA A 164 -11.22 0.26 -30.38
CA ALA A 164 -11.71 -1.12 -30.32
C ALA A 164 -13.21 -1.23 -30.02
N SER A 165 -13.83 -0.17 -29.49
CA SER A 165 -15.28 -0.12 -29.22
C SER A 165 -16.14 0.06 -30.49
N ASN A 166 -15.56 0.50 -31.61
CA ASN A 166 -16.30 0.73 -32.85
C ASN A 166 -16.40 -0.49 -33.78
N ASN A 167 -15.60 -1.55 -33.53
CA ASN A 167 -15.52 -2.71 -34.42
C ASN A 167 -16.07 -4.02 -33.82
N ARG A 168 -16.75 -4.00 -32.66
CA ARG A 168 -17.42 -5.19 -32.10
C ARG A 168 -18.85 -5.41 -32.61
N ASN A 169 -19.15 -4.92 -33.80
CA ASN A 169 -20.37 -5.24 -34.54
C ASN A 169 -20.01 -5.87 -35.88
N HIS A 170 -19.38 -7.04 -35.92
CA HIS A 170 -19.51 -8.00 -37.02
C HIS A 170 -18.87 -9.36 -36.65
N SER A 171 -19.71 -10.40 -36.70
CA SER A 171 -19.36 -11.84 -36.76
C SER A 171 -18.80 -12.43 -35.45
N PHE A 172 -19.45 -13.38 -34.75
CA PHE A 172 -20.28 -14.52 -35.15
C PHE A 172 -21.58 -14.63 -34.33
#